data_AF-A0A418CDN8-F1
#
_entry.id   AF-A0A418CDN8-F1
#
_cell.length_a   1.000
_cell.length_b   1.000
_cell.length_c   1.000
_cell.angle_alpha   90.00
_cell.angle_beta   90.00
_cell.angle_gamma   90.00
#
_symmetry.space_group_name_H-M   'P 1'
#
loop_
_entity.id
_entity.type
_entity.pdbx_description
1 polymer ?
#
loop_
_entity_poly.entity_id
_entity_poly.type
_entity_poly.pdbx_seq_one_letter_code
_entity_poly.pdbx_strand_id
1 'polypeptide(L)'
;MDTDQSRVIRLPPYQYLHVLDTNINVTRVLSGPQTYTRQDHEKIVAGPNPMLIVPPQSFVVVANPVLKDASGHVVVDQYGQAKLRHGEREIRIATAYPDPFPLYFGEVQVGSVDKLTVLDATSALRLRANRDFDAHVAGDEWQFVGPATYIPRVEEDVIGSISATVVKTNEALKLRADKKCVDCFGLPREAGEEWLLRSPGMYLPRVDERIVGIVHATILTDKTSLFLRALRTFKDVYNVQRKAGEEWLVTSKMAETHVQDVHEAIVGPVQITTLTNRQYCVVIDPVVNGVHMLGTRELRKGETSFFLQPGESLEGERGIQNVCLLAHDEAVLVQANERFVDETTADVREAGVKWMVYGPCEYIPPISVKVLEIRQAIPLDKNEGIYVRDTKSGNVRAVTGATYMLQPTEELWAKHMGDEIEELLQMDSYVDDTAPLSAAATSRDPTRVVTFEVPHNTAIQVYDYSSTMSRIMFGPTLVMLNPEEQFTVIKLSGNVPKTPKAIKTLCLQLGPDFMRDQ
;
A
#
# COMPACT_ATOMS: atom_id res chain seq x y z
N MET A 1 -81.86 -0.24 -19.53
CA MET A 1 -83.14 0.49 -19.58
C MET A 1 -82.97 1.58 -20.60
N ASP A 2 -83.67 1.50 -21.73
CA ASP A 2 -83.53 2.44 -22.84
C ASP A 2 -83.98 3.84 -22.44
N THR A 3 -83.03 4.67 -22.00
CA THR A 3 -83.21 6.10 -21.73
C THR A 3 -83.63 6.89 -22.98
N ASP A 4 -83.53 6.31 -24.18
CA ASP A 4 -83.88 6.97 -25.44
C ASP A 4 -85.40 7.14 -25.65
N GLN A 5 -86.24 6.51 -24.83
CA GLN A 5 -87.71 6.59 -24.94
C GLN A 5 -88.39 7.44 -23.84
N SER A 6 -87.70 7.81 -22.77
CA SER A 6 -88.32 8.60 -21.69
C SER A 6 -88.36 10.10 -22.03
N ARG A 7 -89.57 10.65 -22.20
CA ARG A 7 -89.79 12.09 -22.47
C ARG A 7 -89.38 13.01 -21.32
N VAL A 8 -89.43 12.50 -20.08
CA VAL A 8 -89.05 13.22 -18.86
C VAL A 8 -87.90 12.48 -18.19
N ILE A 9 -86.78 13.17 -18.00
CA ILE A 9 -85.56 12.63 -17.42
C ILE A 9 -85.29 13.40 -16.14
N ARG A 10 -85.38 12.70 -15.01
CA ARG A 10 -84.96 13.24 -13.73
C ARG A 10 -83.45 13.07 -13.63
N LEU A 11 -82.71 14.19 -13.59
CA LEU A 11 -81.27 14.20 -13.44
C LEU A 11 -80.93 14.53 -11.97
N PRO A 12 -80.51 13.54 -11.16
CA PRO A 12 -80.07 13.75 -9.77
C PRO A 12 -78.88 14.71 -9.65
N PRO A 13 -78.57 15.22 -8.44
CA PRO A 13 -77.32 15.92 -8.17
C PRO A 13 -76.10 15.10 -8.63
N TYR A 14 -75.05 15.79 -9.10
CA TYR A 14 -73.79 15.19 -9.55
C TYR A 14 -73.91 14.17 -10.71
N GLN A 15 -74.97 14.26 -11.50
CA GLN A 15 -75.09 13.55 -12.77
C GLN A 15 -75.21 14.54 -13.92
N TYR A 16 -74.73 14.13 -15.10
CA TYR A 16 -74.86 14.89 -16.33
C TYR A 16 -75.25 14.00 -17.50
N LEU A 17 -75.86 14.61 -18.53
CA LEU A 17 -76.16 13.95 -19.79
C LEU A 17 -75.86 14.88 -20.96
N HIS A 18 -75.67 14.32 -22.15
CA HIS A 18 -75.45 15.06 -23.38
C HIS A 18 -76.70 14.99 -24.27
N VAL A 19 -77.22 16.16 -24.65
CA VAL A 19 -78.37 16.30 -25.56
C VAL A 19 -77.91 16.93 -26.86
N LEU A 20 -78.17 16.28 -27.98
CA LEU A 20 -78.07 16.81 -29.33
C LEU A 20 -79.40 17.46 -29.72
N ASP A 21 -79.35 18.74 -30.07
CA ASP A 21 -80.43 19.41 -30.78
C ASP A 21 -80.28 19.14 -32.29
N THR A 22 -81.25 18.48 -32.91
CA THR A 22 -81.21 18.10 -34.33
C THR A 22 -81.48 19.26 -35.28
N ASN A 23 -82.04 20.39 -34.82
CA ASN A 23 -82.31 21.55 -35.67
C ASN A 23 -81.03 22.34 -35.92
N ILE A 24 -80.20 22.49 -34.89
CA ILE A 24 -78.94 23.25 -34.96
C ILE A 24 -77.69 22.35 -34.96
N ASN A 25 -77.88 21.03 -34.79
CA ASN A 25 -76.82 20.02 -34.70
C ASN A 25 -75.78 20.31 -33.59
N VAL A 26 -76.24 20.84 -32.46
CA VAL A 26 -75.40 21.20 -31.31
C VAL A 26 -75.64 20.24 -30.16
N THR A 27 -74.56 19.64 -29.66
CA THR A 27 -74.61 18.82 -28.44
C THR A 27 -74.21 19.65 -27.23
N ARG A 28 -75.11 19.75 -26.25
CA ARG A 28 -74.87 20.46 -24.98
C ARG A 28 -74.93 19.52 -23.79
N VAL A 29 -74.22 19.89 -22.73
CA VAL A 29 -74.23 19.18 -21.46
C VAL A 29 -75.31 19.74 -20.55
N LEU A 30 -76.12 18.85 -19.96
CA LEU A 30 -77.09 19.18 -18.93
C LEU A 30 -76.62 18.57 -17.61
N SER A 31 -76.48 19.41 -16.59
CA SER A 31 -76.04 19.05 -15.24
C SER A 31 -77.24 19.01 -14.28
N GLY A 32 -77.28 18.04 -13.36
CA GLY A 32 -78.29 17.98 -12.31
C GLY A 32 -77.95 18.89 -11.11
N PRO A 33 -78.90 19.14 -10.18
CA PRO A 33 -80.23 18.55 -10.11
C PRO A 33 -81.27 19.31 -10.96
N GLN A 34 -81.86 18.63 -11.93
CA GLN A 34 -82.99 19.17 -12.70
C GLN A 34 -83.84 18.07 -13.31
N THR A 35 -85.13 18.34 -13.49
CA THR A 35 -86.01 17.47 -14.29
C THR A 35 -86.05 18.03 -15.69
N TYR A 36 -85.37 17.37 -16.62
CA TYR A 36 -85.28 17.78 -18.01
C TYR A 36 -86.35 17.06 -18.84
N THR A 37 -87.13 17.84 -19.60
CA THR A 37 -88.13 17.29 -20.54
C THR A 37 -87.59 17.45 -21.95
N ARG A 38 -87.37 16.32 -22.62
CA ARG A 38 -86.82 16.28 -23.99
C ARG A 38 -87.84 16.82 -24.99
N GLN A 39 -87.44 17.79 -25.80
CA GLN A 39 -88.25 18.30 -26.91
C GLN A 39 -88.17 17.37 -28.13
N ASP A 40 -89.09 17.54 -29.09
CA ASP A 40 -89.18 16.64 -30.25
C ASP A 40 -87.93 16.70 -31.17
N HIS A 41 -87.22 17.83 -31.16
CA HIS A 41 -85.98 18.05 -31.92
C HIS A 41 -84.72 17.75 -31.11
N GLU A 42 -84.83 17.05 -29.98
CA GLU A 42 -83.71 16.77 -29.08
C GLU A 42 -83.51 15.26 -28.93
N LYS A 43 -82.26 14.83 -28.99
CA LYS A 43 -81.85 13.43 -28.81
C LYS A 43 -80.79 13.32 -27.73
N ILE A 44 -80.90 12.32 -26.87
CA ILE A 44 -79.88 12.03 -25.86
C ILE A 44 -78.77 11.24 -26.55
N VAL A 45 -77.53 11.73 -26.44
CA VAL A 45 -76.36 11.09 -27.09
C VAL A 45 -75.54 10.30 -26.08
N ALA A 46 -75.46 10.76 -24.83
CA ALA A 46 -74.73 10.07 -23.77
C ALA A 46 -75.29 10.39 -22.37
N GLY A 47 -75.13 9.46 -21.44
CA GLY A 47 -75.58 9.59 -20.06
C GLY A 47 -76.98 9.01 -19.77
N PRO A 48 -77.50 9.18 -18.54
CA PRO A 48 -76.91 9.95 -17.43
C PRO A 48 -75.64 9.31 -16.87
N ASN A 49 -74.56 10.09 -16.81
CA ASN A 49 -73.26 9.69 -16.26
C ASN A 49 -73.00 10.43 -14.93
N PRO A 50 -72.29 9.82 -13.98
CA PRO A 50 -71.82 10.54 -12.79
C PRO A 50 -70.80 11.61 -13.20
N MET A 51 -70.87 12.77 -12.55
CA MET A 51 -69.83 13.81 -12.64
C MET A 51 -68.50 13.27 -12.12
N LEU A 52 -67.42 13.79 -12.69
CA LEU A 52 -66.08 13.41 -12.28
C LEU A 52 -65.75 14.07 -10.94
N ILE A 53 -65.26 13.27 -9.99
CA ILE A 53 -64.82 13.74 -8.68
C ILE A 53 -63.31 13.57 -8.61
N VAL A 54 -62.59 14.65 -8.32
CA VAL A 54 -61.14 14.63 -8.08
C VAL A 54 -60.90 14.78 -6.58
N PRO A 55 -60.58 13.69 -5.84
CA PRO A 55 -60.34 13.76 -4.40
C PRO A 55 -59.13 14.65 -4.06
N PRO A 56 -59.01 15.13 -2.82
CA PRO A 56 -57.82 15.86 -2.37
C PRO A 56 -56.52 15.11 -2.69
N GLN A 57 -55.45 15.86 -3.01
CA GLN A 57 -54.15 15.32 -3.41
C GLN A 57 -54.19 14.38 -4.62
N SER A 58 -55.19 14.53 -5.49
CA SER A 58 -55.33 13.74 -6.72
C SER A 58 -55.50 14.65 -7.93
N PHE A 59 -55.26 14.07 -9.11
CA PHE A 59 -55.43 14.71 -10.39
C PHE A 59 -56.03 13.75 -11.41
N VAL A 60 -56.53 14.29 -12.51
CA VAL A 60 -57.03 13.53 -13.64
C VAL A 60 -56.64 14.23 -14.94
N VAL A 61 -56.35 13.45 -15.96
CA VAL A 61 -56.02 13.97 -17.29
C VAL A 61 -57.28 13.93 -18.16
N VAL A 62 -57.61 15.05 -18.79
CA VAL A 62 -58.74 15.17 -19.73
C VAL A 62 -58.19 15.51 -21.11
N ALA A 63 -58.51 14.69 -22.11
CA ALA A 63 -58.22 14.94 -23.51
C ALA A 63 -59.32 15.79 -24.16
N ASN A 64 -58.92 16.62 -25.12
CA ASN A 64 -59.77 17.60 -25.81
C ASN A 64 -60.51 18.54 -24.85
N PRO A 65 -59.82 19.18 -23.90
CA PRO A 65 -60.47 19.99 -22.87
C PRO A 65 -61.21 21.18 -23.47
N VAL A 66 -62.30 21.60 -22.82
CA VAL A 66 -63.03 22.81 -23.20
C VAL A 66 -62.15 24.06 -23.15
N LEU A 67 -62.35 24.95 -24.11
CA LEU A 67 -61.77 26.28 -24.12
C LEU A 67 -62.48 27.14 -23.08
N LYS A 68 -61.71 27.72 -22.15
CA LYS A 68 -62.22 28.64 -21.13
C LYS A 68 -61.72 30.05 -21.43
N ASP A 69 -62.54 31.05 -21.13
CA ASP A 69 -62.15 32.46 -21.19
C ASP A 69 -61.35 32.87 -19.95
N ALA A 70 -60.89 34.14 -19.91
CA ALA A 70 -60.13 34.69 -18.78
C ALA A 70 -60.91 34.69 -17.45
N SER A 71 -62.24 34.54 -17.50
CA SER A 71 -63.11 34.44 -16.32
C SER A 71 -63.43 33.00 -15.92
N GLY A 72 -62.88 32.01 -16.63
CA GLY A 72 -63.08 30.58 -16.35
C GLY A 72 -64.36 29.99 -16.94
N HIS A 73 -65.13 30.76 -17.72
CA HIS A 73 -66.34 30.27 -18.37
C HIS A 73 -66.02 29.57 -19.69
N VAL A 74 -66.82 28.55 -20.04
CA VAL A 74 -66.63 27.80 -21.28
C VAL A 74 -67.01 28.66 -22.48
N VAL A 75 -66.09 28.79 -23.42
CA VAL A 75 -66.30 29.51 -24.68
C VAL A 75 -67.16 28.65 -25.58
N VAL A 76 -68.33 29.17 -25.94
CA VAL A 76 -69.24 28.56 -26.91
C VAL A 76 -69.06 29.18 -28.29
N ASP A 77 -69.44 28.46 -29.33
CA ASP A 77 -69.55 28.99 -30.69
C ASP A 77 -70.86 29.78 -30.91
N GLN A 78 -71.08 30.26 -32.13
CA GLN A 78 -72.27 31.05 -32.50
C GLN A 78 -73.59 30.28 -32.38
N TYR A 79 -73.54 28.95 -32.28
CA TYR A 79 -74.69 28.07 -32.15
C TYR A 79 -74.85 27.50 -30.73
N GLY A 80 -73.94 27.85 -29.81
CA GLY A 80 -73.96 27.41 -28.41
C GLY A 80 -73.20 26.11 -28.13
N GLN A 81 -72.41 25.59 -29.08
CA GLN A 81 -71.55 24.42 -28.86
C GLN A 81 -70.28 24.82 -28.11
N ALA A 82 -69.91 24.06 -27.08
CA ALA A 82 -68.66 24.27 -26.36
C ALA A 82 -67.46 24.02 -27.27
N LYS A 83 -66.55 25.00 -27.38
CA LYS A 83 -65.31 24.85 -28.14
C LYS A 83 -64.31 24.00 -27.37
N LEU A 84 -63.71 23.01 -28.03
CA LEU A 84 -62.68 22.14 -27.45
C LEU A 84 -61.30 22.49 -28.00
N ARG A 85 -60.26 22.30 -27.18
CA ARG A 85 -58.85 22.28 -27.64
C ARG A 85 -58.52 20.88 -28.13
N HIS A 86 -58.89 20.57 -29.37
CA HIS A 86 -58.65 19.25 -29.97
C HIS A 86 -57.16 18.92 -30.02
N GLY A 87 -56.80 17.68 -29.64
CA GLY A 87 -55.41 17.21 -29.61
C GLY A 87 -54.63 17.60 -28.35
N GLU A 88 -55.19 18.48 -27.51
CA GLU A 88 -54.58 18.89 -26.26
C GLU A 88 -55.06 18.04 -25.07
N ARG A 89 -54.31 18.14 -23.98
CA ARG A 89 -54.66 17.55 -22.68
C ARG A 89 -54.72 18.65 -21.63
N GLU A 90 -55.53 18.45 -20.60
CA GLU A 90 -55.60 19.30 -19.41
C GLU A 90 -55.49 18.43 -18.18
N ILE A 91 -54.71 18.88 -17.20
CA ILE A 91 -54.60 18.23 -15.90
C ILE A 91 -55.50 18.97 -14.92
N ARG A 92 -56.51 18.28 -14.41
CA ARG A 92 -57.46 18.82 -13.44
C ARG A 92 -57.11 18.31 -12.05
N ILE A 93 -56.72 19.23 -11.16
CA ILE A 93 -56.40 18.95 -9.76
C ILE A 93 -57.56 19.36 -8.84
N ALA A 94 -57.67 18.72 -7.68
CA ALA A 94 -58.73 19.01 -6.71
C ALA A 94 -58.79 20.48 -6.27
N THR A 95 -57.66 21.19 -6.21
CA THR A 95 -57.64 22.62 -5.80
C THR A 95 -58.28 23.54 -6.85
N ALA A 96 -58.15 23.21 -8.13
CA ALA A 96 -58.74 23.98 -9.23
C ALA A 96 -60.17 23.52 -9.57
N TYR A 97 -60.48 22.26 -9.25
CA TYR A 97 -61.79 21.64 -9.46
C TYR A 97 -62.27 20.95 -8.17
N PRO A 98 -62.65 21.74 -7.13
CA PRO A 98 -63.06 21.18 -5.84
C PRO A 98 -64.43 20.50 -5.88
N ASP A 99 -65.31 20.97 -6.76
CA ASP A 99 -66.66 20.42 -6.92
C ASP A 99 -66.71 19.39 -8.05
N PRO A 100 -67.59 18.37 -7.96
CA PRO A 100 -67.81 17.43 -9.05
C PRO A 100 -68.20 18.15 -10.33
N PHE A 101 -67.53 17.83 -11.44
CA PHE A 101 -67.74 18.51 -12.72
C PHE A 101 -68.15 17.53 -13.83
N PRO A 102 -69.00 17.97 -14.77
CA PRO A 102 -69.32 17.17 -15.94
C PRO A 102 -68.18 17.21 -16.97
N LEU A 103 -68.11 16.19 -17.83
CA LEU A 103 -67.32 16.26 -19.05
C LEU A 103 -68.20 16.80 -20.18
N TYR A 104 -67.71 17.78 -20.92
CA TYR A 104 -68.41 18.29 -22.09
C TYR A 104 -68.35 17.29 -23.25
N PHE A 105 -69.27 17.40 -24.20
CA PHE A 105 -69.30 16.48 -25.33
C PHE A 105 -68.01 16.58 -26.14
N GLY A 106 -67.26 15.47 -26.23
CA GLY A 106 -65.95 15.38 -26.89
C GLY A 106 -64.75 15.42 -25.93
N GLU A 107 -64.94 15.85 -24.67
CA GLU A 107 -63.93 15.64 -23.62
C GLU A 107 -63.87 14.16 -23.24
N VAL A 108 -62.66 13.65 -23.04
CA VAL A 108 -62.45 12.25 -22.67
C VAL A 108 -61.52 12.18 -21.46
N GLN A 109 -61.95 11.51 -20.39
CA GLN A 109 -61.06 11.18 -19.28
C GLN A 109 -60.00 10.19 -19.78
N VAL A 110 -58.73 10.54 -19.59
CA VAL A 110 -57.59 9.68 -19.89
C VAL A 110 -57.13 9.03 -18.60
N GLY A 111 -57.22 7.70 -18.52
CA GLY A 111 -56.82 6.94 -17.34
C GLY A 111 -57.75 7.08 -16.14
N SER A 112 -57.28 6.67 -14.97
CA SER A 112 -57.97 6.84 -13.68
C SER A 112 -57.68 8.21 -13.07
N VAL A 113 -58.36 8.52 -11.96
CA VAL A 113 -57.95 9.61 -11.08
C VAL A 113 -56.74 9.12 -10.27
N ASP A 114 -55.61 9.80 -10.43
CA ASP A 114 -54.32 9.40 -9.86
C ASP A 114 -53.90 10.33 -8.72
N LYS A 115 -53.12 9.82 -7.76
CA LYS A 115 -52.60 10.62 -6.66
C LYS A 115 -51.44 11.49 -7.12
N LEU A 116 -51.36 12.72 -6.61
CA LEU A 116 -50.20 13.58 -6.79
C LEU A 116 -48.97 12.95 -6.13
N THR A 117 -47.81 13.12 -6.77
CA THR A 117 -46.56 12.57 -6.26
C THR A 117 -46.02 13.49 -5.17
N VAL A 118 -45.91 12.99 -3.94
CA VAL A 118 -45.34 13.71 -2.81
C VAL A 118 -43.88 13.32 -2.66
N LEU A 119 -42.99 14.31 -2.68
CA LEU A 119 -41.56 14.11 -2.49
C LEU A 119 -41.15 14.61 -1.11
N ASP A 120 -40.28 13.83 -0.46
CA ASP A 120 -39.62 14.24 0.77
C ASP A 120 -38.38 15.11 0.47
N ALA A 121 -37.70 15.60 1.50
CA ALA A 121 -36.50 16.42 1.34
C ALA A 121 -35.29 15.67 0.73
N THR A 122 -35.40 14.35 0.55
CA THR A 122 -34.29 13.47 0.10
C THR A 122 -34.55 12.90 -1.30
N SER A 123 -35.65 13.29 -1.92
CA SER A 123 -36.08 12.80 -3.23
C SER A 123 -36.36 13.96 -4.18
N ALA A 124 -36.11 13.68 -5.45
CA ALA A 124 -36.44 14.55 -6.56
C ALA A 124 -37.01 13.74 -7.73
N LEU A 125 -37.76 14.40 -8.61
CA LEU A 125 -38.13 13.84 -9.91
C LEU A 125 -37.26 14.45 -10.99
N ARG A 126 -36.74 13.62 -11.89
CA ARG A 126 -36.11 14.07 -13.14
C ARG A 126 -37.22 14.28 -14.17
N LEU A 127 -37.36 15.52 -14.60
CA LEU A 127 -38.36 15.96 -15.58
C LEU A 127 -37.68 16.26 -16.91
N ARG A 128 -38.43 16.10 -18.00
CA ARG A 128 -37.98 16.49 -19.34
C ARG A 128 -39.11 17.18 -20.09
N ALA A 129 -38.79 18.30 -20.73
CA ALA A 129 -39.72 19.00 -21.60
C ALA A 129 -40.01 18.14 -22.84
N ASN A 130 -41.30 17.87 -23.10
CA ASN A 130 -41.74 17.16 -24.30
C ASN A 130 -42.09 18.12 -25.47
N ARG A 131 -42.26 19.40 -25.16
CA ARG A 131 -42.46 20.51 -26.11
C ARG A 131 -41.89 21.80 -25.52
N ASP A 132 -41.74 22.84 -26.34
CA ASP A 132 -41.28 24.15 -25.87
C ASP A 132 -42.35 24.80 -24.96
N PHE A 133 -41.97 25.22 -23.75
CA PHE A 133 -42.85 25.94 -22.82
C PHE A 133 -42.03 26.78 -21.83
N ASP A 134 -42.60 27.87 -21.33
CA ASP A 134 -41.93 28.80 -20.41
C ASP A 134 -40.51 29.17 -20.91
N ALA A 135 -39.48 28.79 -20.16
CA ALA A 135 -38.06 28.98 -20.51
C ALA A 135 -37.36 27.68 -20.93
N HIS A 136 -38.11 26.60 -21.14
CA HIS A 136 -37.62 25.28 -21.49
C HIS A 136 -37.84 24.98 -22.97
N VAL A 137 -36.79 24.48 -23.62
CA VAL A 137 -36.85 23.94 -24.99
C VAL A 137 -37.13 22.44 -24.91
N ALA A 138 -37.81 21.89 -25.92
CA ALA A 138 -38.07 20.46 -26.02
C ALA A 138 -36.77 19.64 -25.85
N GLY A 139 -36.78 18.70 -24.91
CA GLY A 139 -35.62 17.88 -24.54
C GLY A 139 -34.80 18.41 -23.36
N ASP A 140 -35.05 19.63 -22.87
CA ASP A 140 -34.44 20.13 -21.64
C ASP A 140 -34.80 19.23 -20.46
N GLU A 141 -33.84 19.01 -19.56
CA GLU A 141 -34.01 18.18 -18.37
C GLU A 141 -33.69 18.97 -17.11
N TRP A 142 -34.53 18.84 -16.09
CA TRP A 142 -34.34 19.47 -14.79
C TRP A 142 -34.87 18.57 -13.68
N GLN A 143 -34.68 19.00 -12.43
CA GLN A 143 -35.16 18.27 -11.27
C GLN A 143 -36.18 19.08 -10.49
N PHE A 144 -37.26 18.41 -10.07
CA PHE A 144 -38.20 18.93 -9.10
C PHE A 144 -37.84 18.34 -7.73
N VAL A 145 -37.30 19.18 -6.85
CA VAL A 145 -36.73 18.78 -5.55
C VAL A 145 -37.76 18.92 -4.44
N GLY A 146 -37.89 17.92 -3.56
CA GLY A 146 -38.73 18.02 -2.38
C GLY A 146 -38.08 18.83 -1.23
N PRO A 147 -38.80 19.07 -0.12
CA PRO A 147 -40.12 18.54 0.20
C PRO A 147 -41.22 19.33 -0.51
N ALA A 148 -41.92 18.69 -1.45
CA ALA A 148 -42.97 19.32 -2.24
C ALA A 148 -43.88 18.28 -2.89
N THR A 149 -45.12 18.68 -3.19
CA THR A 149 -46.05 17.87 -3.99
C THR A 149 -45.91 18.27 -5.45
N TYR A 150 -45.49 17.32 -6.28
CA TYR A 150 -45.39 17.50 -7.72
C TYR A 150 -46.78 17.52 -8.36
N ILE A 151 -47.07 18.61 -9.08
CA ILE A 151 -48.27 18.76 -9.90
C ILE A 151 -47.86 18.52 -11.35
N PRO A 152 -48.32 17.43 -11.98
CA PRO A 152 -47.96 17.12 -13.36
C PRO A 152 -48.39 18.25 -14.32
N ARG A 153 -47.60 18.45 -15.37
CA ARG A 153 -47.93 19.34 -16.51
C ARG A 153 -47.98 18.53 -17.80
N VAL A 154 -48.61 19.06 -18.85
CA VAL A 154 -48.78 18.33 -20.13
C VAL A 154 -47.59 18.52 -21.06
N GLU A 155 -46.75 19.52 -20.76
CA GLU A 155 -45.56 19.93 -21.49
C GLU A 155 -44.28 19.22 -21.02
N GLU A 156 -44.36 18.42 -19.95
CA GLU A 156 -43.23 17.73 -19.33
C GLU A 156 -43.53 16.25 -19.05
N ASP A 157 -42.50 15.42 -19.15
CA ASP A 157 -42.55 14.00 -18.83
C ASP A 157 -41.68 13.71 -17.60
N VAL A 158 -42.17 12.85 -16.70
CA VAL A 158 -41.37 12.32 -15.59
C VAL A 158 -40.50 11.17 -16.11
N ILE A 159 -39.18 11.37 -16.15
CA ILE A 159 -38.24 10.34 -16.61
C ILE A 159 -37.95 9.32 -15.49
N GLY A 160 -37.87 9.78 -14.25
CA GLY A 160 -37.57 8.92 -13.11
C GLY A 160 -37.40 9.69 -11.80
N SER A 161 -37.16 8.95 -10.72
CA SER A 161 -36.90 9.50 -9.39
C SER A 161 -35.40 9.50 -9.07
N ILE A 162 -34.94 10.55 -8.41
CA ILE A 162 -33.59 10.70 -7.88
C ILE A 162 -33.70 10.64 -6.34
N SER A 163 -32.88 9.81 -5.71
CA SER A 163 -32.81 9.71 -4.24
C SER A 163 -31.44 10.14 -3.75
N ALA A 164 -31.39 10.82 -2.62
CA ALA A 164 -30.15 11.21 -1.99
C ALA A 164 -29.35 9.99 -1.50
N THR A 165 -28.03 10.07 -1.63
CA THR A 165 -27.09 9.05 -1.15
C THR A 165 -26.43 9.52 0.13
N VAL A 166 -26.34 8.63 1.14
CA VAL A 166 -25.71 8.94 2.42
C VAL A 166 -24.20 8.74 2.30
N VAL A 167 -23.43 9.79 2.60
CA VAL A 167 -21.97 9.77 2.70
C VAL A 167 -21.57 9.78 4.17
N LYS A 168 -20.79 8.78 4.60
CA LYS A 168 -20.28 8.69 5.98
C LYS A 168 -18.95 9.44 6.12
N THR A 169 -18.50 9.65 7.36
CA THR A 169 -17.27 10.41 7.68
C THR A 169 -15.98 9.87 7.04
N ASN A 170 -15.85 8.56 6.85
CA ASN A 170 -14.67 7.91 6.24
C ASN A 170 -14.93 7.45 4.81
N GLU A 171 -15.86 8.10 4.12
CA GLU A 171 -16.28 7.79 2.77
C GLU A 171 -16.33 9.08 1.95
N ALA A 172 -16.11 8.95 0.64
CA ALA A 172 -16.42 10.02 -0.31
C ALA A 172 -17.31 9.48 -1.42
N LEU A 173 -18.21 10.32 -1.91
CA LEU A 173 -19.03 10.00 -3.07
C LEU A 173 -18.31 10.43 -4.33
N LYS A 174 -18.03 9.48 -5.22
CA LYS A 174 -17.44 9.75 -6.52
C LYS A 174 -18.52 10.11 -7.53
N LEU A 175 -18.42 11.31 -8.07
CA LEU A 175 -19.35 11.87 -9.05
C LEU A 175 -18.66 11.99 -10.40
N ARG A 176 -19.45 11.90 -11.47
CA ARG A 176 -19.04 12.16 -12.86
C ARG A 176 -20.05 13.11 -13.50
N ALA A 177 -19.58 14.09 -14.26
CA ALA A 177 -20.44 14.96 -15.05
C ALA A 177 -20.89 14.23 -16.33
N ASP A 178 -22.18 14.03 -16.53
CA ASP A 178 -22.73 13.50 -17.79
C ASP A 178 -22.75 14.59 -18.88
N LYS A 179 -22.94 15.86 -18.49
CA LYS A 179 -22.88 17.05 -19.34
C LYS A 179 -22.08 18.14 -18.62
N LYS A 180 -21.70 19.20 -19.36
CA LYS A 180 -21.07 20.38 -18.77
C LYS A 180 -22.00 20.99 -17.72
N CYS A 181 -21.56 21.07 -16.46
CA CYS A 181 -22.39 21.49 -15.35
C CYS A 181 -21.60 22.28 -14.31
N VAL A 182 -22.28 22.75 -13.27
CA VAL A 182 -21.66 23.35 -12.08
C VAL A 182 -21.94 22.43 -10.90
N ASP A 183 -20.87 21.99 -10.23
CA ASP A 183 -20.97 21.05 -9.11
C ASP A 183 -21.54 21.71 -7.84
N CYS A 184 -21.69 20.88 -6.80
CA CYS A 184 -22.15 21.33 -5.48
C CYS A 184 -21.25 22.35 -4.76
N PHE A 185 -19.99 22.50 -5.17
CA PHE A 185 -19.04 23.49 -4.63
C PHE A 185 -19.02 24.79 -5.44
N GLY A 186 -19.82 24.88 -6.51
CA GLY A 186 -19.87 26.04 -7.41
C GLY A 186 -18.77 26.03 -8.48
N LEU A 187 -18.08 24.91 -8.68
CA LEU A 187 -17.02 24.78 -9.68
C LEU A 187 -17.60 24.28 -11.02
N PRO A 188 -17.18 24.87 -12.16
CA PRO A 188 -17.56 24.38 -13.47
C PRO A 188 -16.86 23.03 -13.74
N ARG A 189 -17.63 22.06 -14.27
CA ARG A 189 -17.17 20.72 -14.64
C ARG A 189 -17.41 20.49 -16.12
N GLU A 190 -16.42 19.93 -16.80
CA GLU A 190 -16.56 19.52 -18.19
C GLU A 190 -17.20 18.12 -18.29
N ALA A 191 -17.80 17.80 -19.43
CA ALA A 191 -18.44 16.50 -19.62
C ALA A 191 -17.43 15.34 -19.48
N GLY A 192 -17.79 14.35 -18.67
CA GLY A 192 -16.95 13.19 -18.33
C GLY A 192 -15.96 13.43 -17.19
N GLU A 193 -15.83 14.66 -16.68
CA GLU A 193 -14.98 14.95 -15.53
C GLU A 193 -15.47 14.23 -14.27
N GLU A 194 -14.56 13.76 -13.44
CA GLU A 194 -14.85 13.07 -12.18
C GLU A 194 -14.30 13.86 -10.99
N TRP A 195 -15.03 13.87 -9.88
CA TRP A 195 -14.60 14.49 -8.63
C TRP A 195 -15.17 13.75 -7.41
N LEU A 196 -14.69 14.12 -6.22
CA LEU A 196 -15.15 13.56 -4.95
C LEU A 196 -15.92 14.59 -4.13
N LEU A 197 -17.03 14.14 -3.56
CA LEU A 197 -17.72 14.81 -2.46
C LEU A 197 -17.34 14.12 -1.15
N ARG A 198 -16.63 14.85 -0.28
CA ARG A 198 -16.11 14.34 1.00
C ARG A 198 -16.95 14.75 2.21
N SER A 199 -17.91 15.65 2.03
CA SER A 199 -18.76 16.16 3.12
C SER A 199 -19.71 15.06 3.60
N PRO A 200 -19.67 14.67 4.89
CA PRO A 200 -20.60 13.69 5.42
C PRO A 200 -22.02 14.26 5.43
N GLY A 201 -22.99 13.42 5.11
CA GLY A 201 -24.39 13.82 5.01
C GLY A 201 -25.11 13.18 3.85
N MET A 202 -26.33 13.63 3.61
CA MET A 202 -27.12 13.18 2.45
C MET A 202 -26.82 14.08 1.26
N TYR A 203 -26.46 13.46 0.13
CA TYR A 203 -26.22 14.18 -1.11
C TYR A 203 -27.27 13.80 -2.15
N LEU A 204 -28.03 14.77 -2.62
CA LEU A 204 -28.95 14.61 -3.74
C LEU A 204 -28.22 15.04 -5.02
N PRO A 205 -27.90 14.10 -5.93
CA PRO A 205 -27.19 14.43 -7.16
C PRO A 205 -28.06 15.29 -8.08
N ARG A 206 -27.41 16.22 -8.80
CA ARG A 206 -28.06 17.05 -9.83
C ARG A 206 -28.31 16.23 -11.10
N VAL A 207 -29.14 16.76 -12.00
CA VAL A 207 -29.52 16.08 -13.27
C VAL A 207 -28.31 15.70 -14.14
N ASP A 208 -27.31 16.57 -14.19
CA ASP A 208 -26.10 16.37 -14.99
C ASP A 208 -24.99 15.62 -14.23
N GLU A 209 -25.25 15.20 -12.98
CA GLU A 209 -24.31 14.49 -12.14
C GLU A 209 -24.68 13.01 -12.02
N ARG A 210 -23.70 12.16 -12.28
CA ARG A 210 -23.84 10.71 -12.14
C ARG A 210 -23.01 10.22 -10.97
N ILE A 211 -23.65 9.46 -10.08
CA ILE A 211 -22.95 8.74 -9.01
C ILE A 211 -22.22 7.55 -9.63
N VAL A 212 -20.90 7.54 -9.49
CA VAL A 212 -20.04 6.43 -9.93
C VAL A 212 -19.92 5.37 -8.82
N GLY A 213 -19.79 5.80 -7.58
CA GLY A 213 -19.69 4.91 -6.41
C GLY A 213 -19.19 5.61 -5.16
N ILE A 214 -19.05 4.83 -4.08
CA ILE A 214 -18.50 5.28 -2.80
C ILE A 214 -17.03 4.85 -2.73
N VAL A 215 -16.15 5.77 -2.35
CA VAL A 215 -14.72 5.52 -2.12
C VAL A 215 -14.49 5.51 -0.61
N HIS A 216 -14.00 4.38 -0.10
CA HIS A 216 -13.69 4.25 1.32
C HIS A 216 -12.29 4.81 1.64
N ALA A 217 -12.16 5.43 2.80
CA ALA A 217 -10.88 5.90 3.29
C ALA A 217 -9.97 4.72 3.66
N THR A 218 -8.70 4.82 3.30
CA THR A 218 -7.66 3.93 3.83
C THR A 218 -7.23 4.45 5.19
N ILE A 219 -7.22 3.58 6.19
CA ILE A 219 -6.80 3.92 7.56
C ILE A 219 -5.27 3.89 7.59
N LEU A 220 -4.67 4.99 8.03
CA LEU A 220 -3.23 5.13 8.21
C LEU A 220 -2.89 4.89 9.67
N THR A 221 -1.78 4.21 9.91
CA THR A 221 -1.29 3.94 11.27
C THR A 221 0.16 4.38 11.37
N ASP A 222 0.69 4.47 12.58
CA ASP A 222 2.11 4.77 12.78
C ASP A 222 3.04 3.70 12.18
N LYS A 223 2.50 2.53 11.83
CA LYS A 223 3.25 1.43 11.21
C LYS A 223 3.06 1.34 9.70
N THR A 224 2.03 1.98 9.15
CA THR A 224 1.62 1.84 7.75
C THR A 224 1.35 3.19 7.12
N SER A 225 2.12 3.52 6.08
CA SER A 225 1.87 4.68 5.23
C SER A 225 1.28 4.25 3.89
N LEU A 226 0.65 5.20 3.19
CA LEU A 226 0.09 4.97 1.86
C LEU A 226 0.99 5.61 0.80
N PHE A 227 1.40 4.81 -0.17
CA PHE A 227 2.20 5.26 -1.30
C PHE A 227 1.31 5.61 -2.48
N LEU A 228 1.34 6.88 -2.86
CA LEU A 228 0.52 7.47 -3.91
C LEU A 228 1.38 7.98 -5.07
N ARG A 229 0.76 7.99 -6.26
CA ARG A 229 1.29 8.60 -7.47
C ARG A 229 0.24 9.50 -8.12
N ALA A 230 0.65 10.68 -8.57
CA ALA A 230 -0.21 11.61 -9.30
C ALA A 230 -0.40 11.16 -10.75
N LEU A 231 -1.65 10.99 -11.17
CA LEU A 231 -2.01 10.71 -12.57
C LEU A 231 -1.93 11.96 -13.46
N ARG A 232 -2.17 13.14 -12.86
CA ARG A 232 -2.13 14.45 -13.54
C ARG A 232 -1.59 15.50 -12.57
N THR A 233 -1.25 16.68 -13.07
CA THR A 233 -0.88 17.82 -12.21
C THR A 233 -2.14 18.37 -11.55
N PHE A 234 -2.20 18.35 -10.22
CA PHE A 234 -3.34 18.83 -9.44
C PHE A 234 -2.88 19.30 -8.05
N LYS A 235 -3.81 19.86 -7.27
CA LYS A 235 -3.58 20.22 -5.88
C LYS A 235 -4.26 19.20 -4.98
N ASP A 236 -3.50 18.54 -4.12
CA ASP A 236 -4.02 17.49 -3.24
C ASP A 236 -4.89 18.05 -2.09
N VAL A 237 -5.51 17.15 -1.33
CA VAL A 237 -6.37 17.50 -0.18
C VAL A 237 -5.61 18.24 0.93
N TYR A 238 -4.28 18.12 0.97
CA TYR A 238 -3.40 18.79 1.92
C TYR A 238 -2.88 20.14 1.40
N ASN A 239 -3.43 20.63 0.28
CA ASN A 239 -3.05 21.85 -0.41
C ASN A 239 -1.64 21.86 -1.01
N VAL A 240 -1.02 20.70 -1.25
CA VAL A 240 0.27 20.59 -1.92
C VAL A 240 0.06 20.42 -3.43
N GLN A 241 0.82 21.18 -4.22
CA GLN A 241 0.81 21.07 -5.67
C GLN A 241 1.60 19.83 -6.09
N ARG A 242 0.93 18.85 -6.69
CA ARG A 242 1.52 17.62 -7.21
C ARG A 242 1.65 17.69 -8.72
N LYS A 243 2.81 17.33 -9.27
CA LYS A 243 3.04 17.22 -10.72
C LYS A 243 2.64 15.83 -11.21
N ALA A 244 2.24 15.73 -12.49
CA ALA A 244 1.95 14.43 -13.09
C ALA A 244 3.16 13.47 -12.97
N GLY A 245 2.91 12.24 -12.51
CA GLY A 245 3.94 11.23 -12.24
C GLY A 245 4.69 11.40 -10.92
N GLU A 246 4.48 12.49 -10.18
CA GLU A 246 5.06 12.67 -8.84
C GLU A 246 4.56 11.59 -7.89
N GLU A 247 5.46 11.13 -7.02
CA GLU A 247 5.27 10.03 -6.09
C GLU A 247 5.50 10.55 -4.67
N TRP A 248 4.62 10.20 -3.72
CA TRP A 248 4.74 10.63 -2.32
C TRP A 248 4.08 9.66 -1.34
N LEU A 249 4.40 9.81 -0.06
CA LEU A 249 3.78 9.07 1.02
C LEU A 249 2.78 9.93 1.78
N VAL A 250 1.67 9.32 2.17
CA VAL A 250 0.74 9.87 3.16
C VAL A 250 0.90 9.05 4.45
N THR A 251 1.20 9.75 5.54
CA THR A 251 1.48 9.15 6.86
C THR A 251 0.42 9.55 7.88
N SER A 252 0.36 8.83 9.02
CA SER A 252 -0.56 9.15 10.13
C SER A 252 -0.38 10.57 10.68
N LYS A 253 0.82 11.17 10.53
CA LYS A 253 1.10 12.56 10.91
C LYS A 253 0.36 13.60 10.07
N MET A 254 0.02 13.26 8.82
CA MET A 254 -0.72 14.14 7.91
C MET A 254 -2.23 13.98 8.08
N ALA A 255 -2.69 12.73 8.15
CA ALA A 255 -4.08 12.39 8.42
C ALA A 255 -4.20 10.95 8.96
N GLU A 256 -5.20 10.71 9.81
CA GLU A 256 -5.52 9.36 10.30
C GLU A 256 -6.12 8.47 9.22
N THR A 257 -6.85 9.06 8.27
CA THR A 257 -7.42 8.36 7.13
C THR A 257 -7.21 9.16 5.86
N HIS A 258 -7.11 8.46 4.74
CA HIS A 258 -6.94 9.07 3.43
C HIS A 258 -7.87 8.43 2.40
N VAL A 259 -8.75 9.23 1.81
CA VAL A 259 -9.60 8.79 0.69
C VAL A 259 -8.91 9.19 -0.61
N GLN A 260 -8.56 8.17 -1.40
CA GLN A 260 -7.90 8.32 -2.71
C GLN A 260 -8.70 9.25 -3.63
N ASP A 261 -8.07 10.32 -4.08
CA ASP A 261 -8.63 11.26 -5.05
C ASP A 261 -8.66 10.69 -6.48
N VAL A 262 -9.43 11.34 -7.36
CA VAL A 262 -9.60 10.98 -8.78
C VAL A 262 -8.26 11.02 -9.54
N HIS A 263 -7.38 11.93 -9.15
CA HIS A 263 -6.06 12.12 -9.80
C HIS A 263 -4.93 11.41 -9.07
N GLU A 264 -5.24 10.57 -8.10
CA GLU A 264 -4.28 9.77 -7.33
C GLU A 264 -4.39 8.30 -7.73
N ALA A 265 -3.25 7.63 -7.79
CA ALA A 265 -3.16 6.19 -7.91
C ALA A 265 -2.46 5.63 -6.68
N ILE A 266 -3.12 4.68 -5.99
CA ILE A 266 -2.49 3.92 -4.91
C ILE A 266 -1.50 2.94 -5.54
N VAL A 267 -0.22 3.11 -5.23
CA VAL A 267 0.83 2.16 -5.61
C VAL A 267 0.88 1.00 -4.62
N GLY A 268 0.72 1.28 -3.32
CA GLY A 268 0.63 0.27 -2.27
C GLY A 268 0.84 0.82 -0.86
N PRO A 269 0.74 -0.02 0.18
CA PRO A 269 1.14 0.36 1.53
C PRO A 269 2.65 0.22 1.74
N VAL A 270 3.25 1.16 2.47
CA VAL A 270 4.67 1.09 2.87
C VAL A 270 4.75 0.92 4.39
N GLN A 271 5.45 -0.14 4.80
CA GLN A 271 5.65 -0.47 6.21
C GLN A 271 6.75 0.40 6.82
N ILE A 272 6.60 0.73 8.10
CA ILE A 272 7.62 1.49 8.82
C ILE A 272 8.89 0.64 8.96
N THR A 273 10.04 1.26 8.70
CA THR A 273 11.35 0.71 9.00
C THR A 273 11.76 1.22 10.38
N THR A 274 11.96 0.30 11.33
CA THR A 274 12.35 0.64 12.70
C THR A 274 13.75 0.12 12.98
N LEU A 275 14.62 1.01 13.43
CA LEU A 275 15.96 0.71 13.92
C LEU A 275 15.96 0.74 15.44
N THR A 276 16.53 -0.29 16.05
CA THR A 276 16.85 -0.29 17.50
C THR A 276 18.13 0.51 17.76
N ASN A 277 18.46 0.75 19.04
CA ASN A 277 19.71 1.39 19.44
C ASN A 277 20.98 0.66 18.93
N ARG A 278 20.88 -0.63 18.64
CA ARG A 278 21.99 -1.49 18.16
C ARG A 278 21.85 -1.89 16.69
N GLN A 279 21.08 -1.10 15.93
CA GLN A 279 20.92 -1.30 14.50
C GLN A 279 21.20 -0.02 13.72
N TYR A 280 21.61 -0.20 12.48
CA TYR A 280 21.78 0.86 11.50
C TYR A 280 21.42 0.34 10.12
N CYS A 281 21.18 1.24 9.19
CA CYS A 281 21.03 0.89 7.77
C CYS A 281 21.61 1.99 6.90
N VAL A 282 22.00 1.63 5.69
CA VAL A 282 22.40 2.59 4.66
C VAL A 282 21.28 2.68 3.64
N VAL A 283 20.80 3.89 3.39
CA VAL A 283 19.75 4.20 2.43
C VAL A 283 20.40 4.68 1.13
N ILE A 284 20.03 4.06 0.02
CA ILE A 284 20.43 4.41 -1.34
C ILE A 284 19.42 5.41 -1.90
N ASP A 285 19.93 6.41 -2.62
CA ASP A 285 19.15 7.49 -3.25
C ASP A 285 18.25 8.24 -2.25
N PRO A 286 18.80 8.69 -1.10
CA PRO A 286 18.03 9.32 -0.03
C PRO A 286 17.34 10.60 -0.50
N VAL A 287 16.15 10.85 0.04
CA VAL A 287 15.41 12.09 -0.20
C VAL A 287 15.72 13.10 0.90
N VAL A 288 16.55 14.10 0.59
CA VAL A 288 16.94 15.15 1.53
C VAL A 288 16.19 16.42 1.18
N ASN A 289 15.41 16.95 2.12
CA ASN A 289 14.58 18.16 1.95
C ASN A 289 13.66 18.11 0.71
N GLY A 290 13.13 16.92 0.38
CA GLY A 290 12.23 16.71 -0.76
C GLY A 290 12.93 16.58 -2.12
N VAL A 291 14.27 16.52 -2.15
CA VAL A 291 15.04 16.29 -3.38
C VAL A 291 15.72 14.94 -3.30
N HIS A 292 15.56 14.13 -4.36
CA HIS A 292 16.22 12.84 -4.48
C HIS A 292 17.70 13.02 -4.80
N MET A 293 18.57 12.50 -3.95
CA MET A 293 20.00 12.54 -4.14
C MET A 293 20.49 11.26 -4.82
N LEU A 294 20.27 11.17 -6.13
CA LEU A 294 20.60 10.00 -6.94
C LEU A 294 22.10 9.67 -6.90
N GLY A 295 22.43 8.38 -6.75
CA GLY A 295 23.78 7.84 -6.66
C GLY A 295 24.45 8.08 -5.30
N THR A 296 23.76 8.68 -4.33
CA THR A 296 24.30 8.93 -2.99
C THR A 296 23.77 7.93 -1.97
N ARG A 297 24.42 7.89 -0.81
CA ARG A 297 24.11 6.98 0.29
C ARG A 297 23.98 7.78 1.58
N GLU A 298 23.03 7.42 2.43
CA GLU A 298 22.81 8.03 3.75
C GLU A 298 22.85 6.95 4.83
N LEU A 299 23.70 7.13 5.83
CA LEU A 299 23.76 6.25 7.00
C LEU A 299 22.72 6.72 8.03
N ARG A 300 21.69 5.90 8.27
CA ARG A 300 20.71 6.11 9.35
C ARG A 300 21.05 5.18 10.52
N LYS A 301 21.24 5.77 11.71
CA LYS A 301 21.67 5.06 12.93
C LYS A 301 20.89 5.53 14.15
N GLY A 302 20.83 4.67 15.17
CA GLY A 302 20.16 4.95 16.44
C GLY A 302 18.68 4.60 16.42
N GLU A 303 18.04 4.69 17.59
CA GLU A 303 16.63 4.37 17.78
C GLU A 303 15.75 5.35 16.99
N THR A 304 15.31 4.91 15.81
CA THR A 304 14.58 5.73 14.86
C THR A 304 13.58 4.86 14.10
N SER A 305 12.41 5.42 13.82
CA SER A 305 11.40 4.77 12.98
C SER A 305 11.02 5.72 11.85
N PHE A 306 11.13 5.25 10.62
CA PHE A 306 10.91 6.06 9.43
C PHE A 306 10.31 5.22 8.29
N PHE A 307 9.62 5.88 7.36
CA PHE A 307 9.19 5.26 6.11
C PHE A 307 10.21 5.56 5.02
N LEU A 308 10.56 4.55 4.22
CA LEU A 308 11.37 4.75 3.02
C LEU A 308 10.58 5.59 2.03
N GLN A 309 11.13 6.74 1.64
CA GLN A 309 10.49 7.60 0.64
C GLN A 309 10.47 6.90 -0.73
N PRO A 310 9.61 7.33 -1.66
CA PRO A 310 9.60 6.78 -3.01
C PRO A 310 11.00 6.85 -3.64
N GLY A 311 11.44 5.78 -4.30
CA GLY A 311 12.79 5.70 -4.84
C GLY A 311 13.92 5.37 -3.84
N GLU A 312 13.68 5.49 -2.52
CA GLU A 312 14.66 5.02 -1.53
C GLU A 312 14.68 3.50 -1.45
N SER A 313 15.88 2.94 -1.25
CA SER A 313 16.05 1.52 -0.97
C SER A 313 17.13 1.29 0.08
N LEU A 314 17.06 0.18 0.80
CA LEU A 314 18.10 -0.20 1.77
C LEU A 314 19.25 -0.92 1.06
N GLU A 315 20.49 -0.58 1.42
CA GLU A 315 21.69 -1.21 0.88
C GLU A 315 21.88 -2.62 1.45
N GLY A 316 22.06 -3.60 0.54
CA GLY A 316 22.35 -4.99 0.85
C GLY A 316 21.12 -5.88 1.01
N GLU A 317 21.31 -7.19 0.92
CA GLU A 317 20.21 -8.19 0.95
C GLU A 317 19.43 -8.20 2.27
N ARG A 318 20.09 -7.83 3.38
CA ARG A 318 19.49 -7.82 4.73
C ARG A 318 18.87 -6.48 5.12
N GLY A 319 19.15 -5.40 4.39
CA GLY A 319 18.69 -4.04 4.65
C GLY A 319 19.17 -3.44 5.98
N ILE A 320 18.60 -3.91 7.10
CA ILE A 320 18.96 -3.50 8.46
C ILE A 320 20.15 -4.33 8.95
N GLN A 321 21.18 -3.65 9.44
CA GLN A 321 22.42 -4.24 9.93
C GLN A 321 22.57 -4.00 11.43
N ASN A 322 23.26 -4.92 12.11
CA ASN A 322 23.55 -4.79 13.54
C ASN A 322 24.86 -4.06 13.75
N VAL A 323 24.92 -3.23 14.78
CA VAL A 323 26.14 -2.54 15.23
C VAL A 323 27.18 -3.56 15.67
N CYS A 324 28.45 -3.30 15.37
CA CYS A 324 29.55 -4.15 15.84
C CYS A 324 29.81 -3.86 17.33
N LEU A 325 29.40 -4.79 18.19
CA LEU A 325 29.70 -4.73 19.62
C LEU A 325 31.06 -5.38 19.84
N LEU A 326 32.05 -4.62 20.28
CA LEU A 326 33.42 -5.10 20.50
C LEU A 326 33.69 -5.20 21.99
N ALA A 327 34.06 -6.39 22.46
CA ALA A 327 34.56 -6.63 23.81
C ALA A 327 36.00 -6.11 24.00
N HIS A 328 36.55 -6.23 25.22
CA HIS A 328 37.91 -5.77 25.54
C HIS A 328 39.00 -6.54 24.79
N ASP A 329 38.72 -7.78 24.42
CA ASP A 329 39.59 -8.68 23.68
C ASP A 329 39.25 -8.75 22.19
N GLU A 330 38.35 -7.90 21.69
CA GLU A 330 37.92 -7.88 20.29
C GLU A 330 38.30 -6.57 19.60
N ALA A 331 38.56 -6.66 18.31
CA ALA A 331 38.75 -5.53 17.43
C ALA A 331 38.16 -5.81 16.06
N VAL A 332 37.61 -4.81 15.40
CA VAL A 332 37.14 -4.94 14.01
C VAL A 332 38.23 -4.48 13.05
N LEU A 333 38.55 -5.32 12.07
CA LEU A 333 39.41 -4.96 10.94
C LEU A 333 38.55 -4.28 9.88
N VAL A 334 38.90 -3.04 9.58
CA VAL A 334 38.19 -2.21 8.61
C VAL A 334 39.12 -1.75 7.49
N GLN A 335 38.53 -1.47 6.34
CA GLN A 335 39.23 -0.99 5.15
C GLN A 335 38.51 0.22 4.58
N ALA A 336 39.27 1.25 4.21
CA ALA A 336 38.72 2.40 3.48
C ALA A 336 38.42 2.00 2.03
N ASN A 337 37.19 2.19 1.56
CA ASN A 337 36.84 2.05 0.14
C ASN A 337 37.20 3.30 -0.65
N GLU A 338 37.11 4.45 -0.01
CA GLU A 338 37.46 5.77 -0.55
C GLU A 338 38.28 6.56 0.48
N ARG A 339 38.77 7.76 0.10
CA ARG A 339 39.51 8.61 1.01
C ARG A 339 38.64 8.95 2.23
N PHE A 340 39.08 8.50 3.39
CA PHE A 340 38.36 8.63 4.65
C PHE A 340 39.11 9.57 5.59
N VAL A 341 38.38 10.48 6.24
CA VAL A 341 38.92 11.32 7.31
C VAL A 341 38.19 10.94 8.59
N ASP A 342 38.94 10.47 9.57
CA ASP A 342 38.40 10.11 10.86
C ASP A 342 38.10 11.39 11.66
N GLU A 343 36.83 11.68 11.90
CA GLU A 343 36.44 12.88 12.65
C GLU A 343 36.95 12.87 14.11
N THR A 344 37.21 11.68 14.66
CA THR A 344 37.62 11.53 16.07
C THR A 344 39.11 11.75 16.24
N THR A 345 39.92 11.15 15.35
CA THR A 345 41.39 11.19 15.45
C THR A 345 42.04 12.20 14.49
N ALA A 346 41.26 12.80 13.59
CA ALA A 346 41.74 13.63 12.48
C ALA A 346 42.70 12.92 11.51
N ASP A 347 42.75 11.58 11.55
CA ASP A 347 43.58 10.79 10.66
C ASP A 347 42.98 10.74 9.25
N VAL A 348 43.83 10.98 8.25
CA VAL A 348 43.46 10.80 6.84
C VAL A 348 43.93 9.42 6.36
N ARG A 349 42.99 8.60 5.89
CA ARG A 349 43.23 7.26 5.39
C ARG A 349 42.87 7.20 3.91
N GLU A 350 43.85 6.84 3.08
CA GLU A 350 43.63 6.66 1.64
C GLU A 350 42.84 5.36 1.36
N ALA A 351 42.27 5.29 0.15
CA ALA A 351 41.53 4.10 -0.29
C ALA A 351 42.42 2.85 -0.22
N GLY A 352 41.86 1.77 0.32
CA GLY A 352 42.52 0.47 0.48
C GLY A 352 43.28 0.29 1.78
N VAL A 353 43.53 1.35 2.56
CA VAL A 353 44.23 1.25 3.86
C VAL A 353 43.37 0.46 4.84
N LYS A 354 44.00 -0.51 5.52
CA LYS A 354 43.39 -1.31 6.59
C LYS A 354 43.85 -0.82 7.96
N TRP A 355 42.93 -0.75 8.92
CA TRP A 355 43.22 -0.45 10.32
C TRP A 355 42.28 -1.20 11.24
N MET A 356 42.58 -1.15 12.54
CA MET A 356 41.79 -1.81 13.58
C MET A 356 41.10 -0.78 14.46
N VAL A 357 39.86 -1.07 14.82
CA VAL A 357 39.13 -0.37 15.88
C VAL A 357 39.00 -1.33 17.05
N TYR A 358 39.59 -0.97 18.19
CA TYR A 358 39.67 -1.80 19.38
C TYR A 358 38.46 -1.56 20.29
N GLY A 359 37.97 -2.62 20.94
CA GLY A 359 36.97 -2.48 22.01
C GLY A 359 37.59 -2.03 23.35
N PRO A 360 36.77 -1.82 24.40
CA PRO A 360 35.32 -2.00 24.43
C PRO A 360 34.58 -0.81 23.80
N CYS A 361 33.88 -1.03 22.68
CA CYS A 361 33.08 0.02 22.05
C CYS A 361 31.97 -0.53 21.14
N GLU A 362 31.01 0.31 20.82
CA GLU A 362 30.00 0.05 19.79
C GLU A 362 30.44 0.75 18.50
N TYR A 363 30.76 -0.02 17.45
CA TYR A 363 31.27 0.51 16.19
C TYR A 363 30.24 0.40 15.06
N ILE A 364 30.01 1.53 14.40
CA ILE A 364 29.16 1.63 13.20
C ILE A 364 30.07 2.07 12.05
N PRO A 365 30.24 1.24 11.00
CA PRO A 365 31.08 1.62 9.87
C PRO A 365 30.49 2.83 9.12
N PRO A 366 31.27 3.90 8.91
CA PRO A 366 30.90 4.96 7.98
C PRO A 366 30.75 4.43 6.55
N ILE A 367 30.06 5.18 5.69
CA ILE A 367 29.75 4.79 4.29
C ILE A 367 31.03 4.50 3.48
N SER A 368 32.09 5.24 3.74
CA SER A 368 33.39 5.13 3.10
C SER A 368 34.23 3.93 3.58
N VAL A 369 33.76 3.19 4.59
CA VAL A 369 34.52 2.16 5.29
C VAL A 369 33.81 0.81 5.22
N LYS A 370 34.56 -0.24 4.87
CA LYS A 370 34.08 -1.61 4.82
C LYS A 370 34.64 -2.42 5.99
N VAL A 371 33.77 -3.13 6.70
CA VAL A 371 34.15 -4.15 7.68
C VAL A 371 34.64 -5.39 6.95
N LEU A 372 35.83 -5.88 7.28
CA LEU A 372 36.40 -7.11 6.71
C LEU A 372 36.14 -8.31 7.62
N GLU A 373 36.54 -8.20 8.89
CA GLU A 373 36.44 -9.28 9.87
C GLU A 373 36.48 -8.74 11.30
N ILE A 374 35.95 -9.51 12.25
CA ILE A 374 36.12 -9.27 13.69
C ILE A 374 37.25 -10.19 14.16
N ARG A 375 38.26 -9.59 14.80
CA ARG A 375 39.42 -10.27 15.35
C ARG A 375 39.30 -10.36 16.85
N GLN A 376 39.61 -11.53 17.39
CA GLN A 376 39.71 -11.76 18.82
C GLN A 376 41.18 -11.94 19.21
N ALA A 377 41.56 -11.43 20.38
CA ALA A 377 42.85 -11.68 20.97
C ALA A 377 43.00 -13.17 21.27
N ILE A 378 44.09 -13.77 20.82
CA ILE A 378 44.39 -15.18 21.02
C ILE A 378 45.18 -15.28 22.32
N PRO A 379 44.62 -15.85 23.41
CA PRO A 379 45.38 -16.08 24.63
C PRO A 379 46.43 -17.17 24.37
N LEU A 380 47.69 -16.85 24.65
CA LEU A 380 48.82 -17.77 24.49
C LEU A 380 49.53 -17.89 25.84
N ASP A 381 49.59 -19.12 26.37
CA ASP A 381 50.39 -19.41 27.54
C ASP A 381 51.89 -19.46 27.19
N LYS A 382 52.78 -19.52 28.19
CA LYS A 382 54.25 -19.57 28.03
C LYS A 382 54.72 -20.68 27.09
N ASN A 383 53.98 -21.79 27.04
CA ASN A 383 54.29 -22.97 26.23
C ASN A 383 53.52 -23.02 24.90
N GLU A 384 52.74 -21.98 24.59
CA GLU A 384 51.96 -21.90 23.35
C GLU A 384 52.43 -20.75 22.46
N GLY A 385 52.15 -20.88 21.17
CA GLY A 385 52.35 -19.80 20.22
C GLY A 385 51.57 -19.99 18.93
N ILE A 386 51.62 -18.96 18.10
CA ILE A 386 51.05 -18.94 16.74
C ILE A 386 52.09 -18.45 15.75
N TYR A 387 51.99 -18.91 14.50
CA TYR A 387 52.73 -18.35 13.39
C TYR A 387 51.95 -17.21 12.74
N VAL A 388 52.61 -16.07 12.62
CA VAL A 388 52.04 -14.85 12.07
C VAL A 388 52.84 -14.45 10.85
N ARG A 389 52.16 -14.17 9.76
CA ARG A 389 52.73 -13.61 8.53
C ARG A 389 52.28 -12.18 8.35
N ASP A 390 53.22 -11.28 8.10
CA ASP A 390 52.91 -9.93 7.64
C ASP A 390 52.68 -9.95 6.12
N THR A 391 51.49 -9.56 5.70
CA THR A 391 51.05 -9.48 4.30
C THR A 391 51.78 -8.40 3.50
N LYS A 392 52.36 -7.38 4.15
CA LYS A 392 53.15 -6.34 3.46
C LYS A 392 54.58 -6.76 3.20
N SER A 393 55.27 -7.27 4.21
CA SER A 393 56.68 -7.66 4.11
C SER A 393 56.88 -9.11 3.68
N GLY A 394 55.86 -9.96 3.82
CA GLY A 394 55.94 -11.41 3.65
C GLY A 394 56.63 -12.13 4.80
N ASN A 395 57.12 -11.42 5.81
CA ASN A 395 57.87 -11.99 6.93
C ASN A 395 56.98 -12.87 7.80
N VAL A 396 57.46 -14.07 8.12
CA VAL A 396 56.78 -15.03 9.00
C VAL A 396 57.56 -15.13 10.30
N ARG A 397 56.86 -15.04 11.43
CA ARG A 397 57.45 -15.18 12.77
C ARG A 397 56.56 -16.00 13.70
N ALA A 398 57.18 -16.61 14.70
CA ALA A 398 56.47 -17.24 15.82
C ALA A 398 56.24 -16.19 16.93
N VAL A 399 55.02 -16.12 17.45
CA VAL A 399 54.67 -15.31 18.63
C VAL A 399 54.26 -16.26 19.75
N THR A 400 54.93 -16.18 20.90
CA THR A 400 54.76 -17.12 22.03
C THR A 400 54.61 -16.40 23.37
N GLY A 401 53.93 -17.03 24.32
CA GLY A 401 53.97 -16.64 25.74
C GLY A 401 53.24 -15.36 26.16
N ALA A 402 52.45 -14.75 25.27
CA ALA A 402 51.62 -13.60 25.60
C ALA A 402 50.36 -13.57 24.72
N THR A 403 49.24 -13.12 25.29
CA THR A 403 48.01 -12.87 24.51
C THR A 403 48.31 -11.95 23.34
N TYR A 404 47.97 -12.40 22.13
CA TYR A 404 48.32 -11.69 20.90
C TYR A 404 47.09 -11.42 20.05
N MET A 405 47.01 -10.20 19.54
CA MET A 405 46.02 -9.81 18.55
C MET A 405 46.72 -9.45 17.25
N LEU A 406 46.31 -10.09 16.16
CA LEU A 406 46.88 -9.90 14.83
C LEU A 406 46.75 -8.43 14.40
N GLN A 407 47.85 -7.82 13.97
CA GLN A 407 47.89 -6.44 13.48
C GLN A 407 47.20 -6.29 12.11
N PRO A 408 46.83 -5.08 11.64
CA PRO A 408 46.01 -4.90 10.44
C PRO A 408 46.57 -5.53 9.15
N THR A 409 47.88 -5.74 9.10
CA THR A 409 48.58 -6.35 7.95
C THR A 409 49.03 -7.78 8.23
N GLU A 410 48.59 -8.38 9.32
CA GLU A 410 48.97 -9.73 9.72
C GLU A 410 47.85 -10.74 9.50
N GLU A 411 48.25 -11.97 9.19
CA GLU A 411 47.40 -13.14 9.07
C GLU A 411 48.06 -14.35 9.75
N LEU A 412 47.26 -15.35 10.14
CA LEU A 412 47.78 -16.61 10.63
C LEU A 412 48.44 -17.40 9.49
N TRP A 413 49.62 -17.93 9.73
CA TRP A 413 50.36 -18.71 8.74
C TRP A 413 50.38 -20.19 9.09
N ALA A 414 49.98 -21.03 8.15
CA ALA A 414 49.96 -22.48 8.32
C ALA A 414 51.35 -23.07 8.04
N LYS A 415 52.01 -23.60 9.08
CA LYS A 415 53.23 -24.41 8.94
C LYS A 415 52.83 -25.86 8.68
N HIS A 416 52.95 -26.29 7.44
CA HIS A 416 52.78 -27.70 7.08
C HIS A 416 54.08 -28.48 7.35
N MET A 417 53.93 -29.62 7.99
CA MET A 417 55.03 -30.57 8.25
C MET A 417 54.85 -31.77 7.33
N GLY A 418 55.91 -32.53 7.08
CA GLY A 418 55.77 -33.79 6.34
C GLY A 418 55.01 -34.84 7.14
N ASP A 419 54.24 -35.69 6.47
CA ASP A 419 53.39 -36.72 7.11
C ASP A 419 54.16 -37.57 8.14
N GLU A 420 55.40 -37.94 7.83
CA GLU A 420 56.28 -38.71 8.73
C GLU A 420 56.58 -37.96 10.05
N ILE A 421 56.67 -36.63 10.03
CA ILE A 421 56.88 -35.83 11.26
C ILE A 421 55.57 -35.67 12.01
N GLU A 422 54.44 -35.46 11.32
CA GLU A 422 53.14 -35.33 11.98
C GLU A 422 52.73 -36.63 12.69
N GLU A 423 52.98 -37.79 12.08
CA GLU A 423 52.81 -39.10 12.72
C GLU A 423 53.68 -39.23 13.98
N LEU A 424 54.96 -38.85 13.91
CA LEU A 424 55.87 -38.94 15.04
C LEU A 424 55.52 -37.98 16.17
N LEU A 425 55.06 -36.77 15.86
CA LEU A 425 54.56 -35.80 16.86
C LEU A 425 53.33 -36.34 17.62
N GLN A 426 52.51 -37.16 16.96
CA GLN A 426 51.37 -37.82 17.60
C GLN A 426 51.77 -39.07 18.40
N MET A 427 52.81 -39.78 17.97
CA MET A 427 53.29 -41.02 18.63
C MET A 427 54.17 -40.78 19.86
N ASP A 428 55.02 -39.75 19.84
CA ASP A 428 56.07 -39.52 20.85
C ASP A 428 55.56 -38.84 22.14
N SER A 429 54.24 -38.82 22.42
CA SER A 429 53.72 -38.53 23.76
C SER A 429 54.10 -39.67 24.73
N TYR A 430 55.37 -39.72 25.12
CA TYR A 430 55.99 -40.69 26.03
C TYR A 430 55.53 -40.51 27.49
N VAL A 431 54.22 -40.36 27.71
CA VAL A 431 53.60 -40.34 29.05
C VAL A 431 52.69 -41.56 29.16
N ASP A 432 53.19 -42.56 29.88
CA ASP A 432 52.49 -43.74 30.38
C ASP A 432 51.78 -44.66 29.37
N ASP A 433 52.28 -45.89 29.32
CA ASP A 433 51.69 -47.09 28.69
C ASP A 433 50.36 -47.53 29.37
N THR A 434 49.67 -46.62 30.06
CA THR A 434 48.40 -46.86 30.78
C THR A 434 47.26 -45.88 30.45
N ALA A 435 47.44 -44.95 29.52
CA ALA A 435 46.31 -44.17 29.00
C ALA A 435 45.78 -44.81 27.71
N PRO A 436 44.51 -45.26 27.64
CA PRO A 436 43.96 -45.77 26.39
C PRO A 436 44.03 -44.66 25.34
N LEU A 437 44.57 -44.99 24.17
CA LEU A 437 44.50 -44.21 22.94
C LEU A 437 43.10 -43.60 22.81
N SER A 438 42.93 -42.36 23.26
CA SER A 438 41.66 -41.68 23.10
C SER A 438 41.47 -41.51 21.60
N ALA A 439 40.38 -42.09 21.09
CA ALA A 439 40.03 -42.19 19.68
C ALA A 439 39.57 -40.85 19.09
N ALA A 440 40.34 -39.79 19.34
CA ALA A 440 40.28 -38.52 18.66
C ALA A 440 41.71 -37.98 18.57
N ALA A 441 42.49 -38.50 17.62
CA ALA A 441 43.67 -37.80 17.14
C ALA A 441 43.18 -36.50 16.50
N THR A 442 43.01 -35.45 17.32
CA THR A 442 42.60 -34.15 16.85
C THR A 442 43.66 -33.68 15.86
N SER A 443 43.27 -33.46 14.60
CA SER A 443 44.18 -32.94 13.57
C SER A 443 44.85 -31.67 14.10
N ARG A 444 46.19 -31.64 14.08
CA ARG A 444 46.98 -30.49 14.55
C ARG A 444 46.55 -29.22 13.83
N ASP A 445 46.36 -28.14 14.58
CA ASP A 445 46.18 -26.81 13.98
C ASP A 445 47.52 -26.37 13.35
N PRO A 446 47.61 -26.20 12.02
CA PRO A 446 48.85 -25.86 11.35
C PRO A 446 49.33 -24.43 11.66
N THR A 447 48.46 -23.58 12.20
CA THR A 447 48.78 -22.18 12.54
C THR A 447 49.41 -22.02 13.92
N ARG A 448 49.27 -23.03 14.79
CA ARG A 448 49.91 -23.07 16.11
C ARG A 448 51.39 -23.44 15.97
N VAL A 449 52.21 -22.83 16.82
CA VAL A 449 53.65 -23.13 16.90
C VAL A 449 53.81 -24.61 17.23
N VAL A 450 54.62 -25.29 16.42
CA VAL A 450 54.90 -26.71 16.63
C VAL A 450 55.80 -26.83 17.86
N THR A 451 55.26 -27.48 18.90
CA THR A 451 55.98 -27.75 20.13
C THR A 451 56.26 -29.23 20.29
N PHE A 452 57.37 -29.57 20.96
CA PHE A 452 57.74 -30.95 21.24
C PHE A 452 58.47 -31.04 22.58
N GLU A 453 57.97 -31.87 23.48
CA GLU A 453 58.61 -32.12 24.78
C GLU A 453 59.73 -33.13 24.62
N VAL A 454 60.97 -32.71 24.82
CA VAL A 454 62.16 -33.56 24.75
C VAL A 454 62.27 -34.33 26.06
N PRO A 455 62.14 -35.67 26.07
CA PRO A 455 62.20 -36.45 27.30
C PRO A 455 63.58 -36.41 27.97
N HIS A 456 63.64 -36.79 29.24
CA HIS A 456 64.91 -36.94 29.95
C HIS A 456 65.89 -37.85 29.19
N ASN A 457 67.17 -37.51 29.23
CA ASN A 457 68.25 -38.32 28.66
C ASN A 457 68.14 -38.57 27.13
N THR A 458 67.47 -37.65 26.43
CA THR A 458 67.40 -37.64 24.97
C THR A 458 67.97 -36.34 24.40
N ALA A 459 68.37 -36.36 23.13
CA ALA A 459 68.66 -35.17 22.34
C ALA A 459 67.77 -35.12 21.11
N ILE A 460 67.35 -33.91 20.75
CA ILE A 460 66.66 -33.61 19.49
C ILE A 460 67.51 -32.69 18.64
N GLN A 461 67.45 -32.88 17.32
CA GLN A 461 68.09 -32.01 16.35
C GLN A 461 67.04 -31.22 15.58
N VAL A 462 67.14 -29.90 15.65
CA VAL A 462 66.32 -28.96 14.88
C VAL A 462 67.21 -28.30 13.84
N TYR A 463 66.80 -28.34 12.58
CA TYR A 463 67.48 -27.69 11.47
C TYR A 463 66.76 -26.40 11.08
N ASP A 464 67.47 -25.28 11.07
CA ASP A 464 66.96 -23.99 10.63
C ASP A 464 67.38 -23.73 9.18
N TYR A 465 66.42 -23.67 8.27
CA TYR A 465 66.65 -23.42 6.85
C TYR A 465 67.10 -21.98 6.56
N SER A 466 66.77 -21.03 7.43
CA SER A 466 67.13 -19.63 7.23
C SER A 466 68.60 -19.36 7.51
N SER A 467 69.13 -19.92 8.61
CA SER A 467 70.53 -19.79 9.01
C SER A 467 71.41 -20.93 8.48
N THR A 468 70.82 -21.98 7.91
CA THR A 468 71.49 -23.24 7.49
C THR A 468 72.24 -23.95 8.62
N MET A 469 71.86 -23.67 9.87
CA MET A 469 72.46 -24.26 11.07
C MET A 469 71.51 -25.23 11.75
N SER A 470 72.07 -26.25 12.41
CA SER A 470 71.30 -27.13 13.28
C SER A 470 71.59 -26.83 14.75
N ARG A 471 70.55 -26.73 15.56
CA ARG A 471 70.68 -26.72 17.03
C ARG A 471 70.30 -28.08 17.60
N ILE A 472 71.12 -28.57 18.52
CA ILE A 472 70.88 -29.80 19.27
C ILE A 472 70.42 -29.38 20.66
N MET A 473 69.30 -29.94 21.12
CA MET A 473 68.77 -29.66 22.45
C MET A 473 68.67 -30.95 23.26
N PHE A 474 69.10 -30.90 24.51
CA PHE A 474 69.11 -32.02 25.44
C PHE A 474 67.92 -31.90 26.40
N GLY A 475 67.20 -33.00 26.62
CA GLY A 475 66.05 -33.01 27.53
C GLY A 475 66.45 -33.07 29.03
N PRO A 476 65.53 -32.72 29.95
CA PRO A 476 64.15 -32.35 29.70
C PRO A 476 63.99 -30.88 29.27
N THR A 477 63.40 -30.62 28.11
CA THR A 477 63.11 -29.26 27.64
C THR A 477 61.97 -29.24 26.62
N LEU A 478 61.27 -28.12 26.47
CA LEU A 478 60.26 -27.93 25.44
C LEU A 478 60.88 -27.24 24.22
N VAL A 479 60.80 -27.87 23.06
CA VAL A 479 61.19 -27.25 21.79
C VAL A 479 59.99 -26.51 21.23
N MET A 480 60.22 -25.28 20.77
CA MET A 480 59.30 -24.56 19.91
C MET A 480 60.00 -24.28 18.59
N LEU A 481 59.37 -24.69 17.48
CA LEU A 481 59.94 -24.45 16.15
C LEU A 481 59.67 -23.02 15.69
N ASN A 482 60.71 -22.35 15.22
CA ASN A 482 60.58 -21.14 14.41
C ASN A 482 59.98 -21.48 13.02
N PRO A 483 59.47 -20.49 12.27
CA PRO A 483 58.83 -20.73 10.97
C PRO A 483 59.70 -21.50 9.97
N GLU A 484 61.00 -21.22 9.94
CA GLU A 484 61.97 -21.85 9.03
C GLU A 484 62.69 -23.06 9.65
N GLU A 485 62.31 -23.48 10.86
CA GLU A 485 62.90 -24.64 11.53
C GLU A 485 62.11 -25.92 11.24
N GLN A 486 62.81 -27.06 11.17
CA GLN A 486 62.21 -28.39 11.01
C GLN A 486 62.88 -29.38 11.97
N PHE A 487 62.10 -30.36 12.43
CA PHE A 487 62.68 -31.51 13.14
C PHE A 487 63.44 -32.40 12.18
N THR A 488 64.57 -32.92 12.63
CA THR A 488 65.31 -33.94 11.88
C THR A 488 64.83 -35.32 12.30
N VAL A 489 64.21 -36.06 11.37
CA VAL A 489 63.79 -37.45 11.63
C VAL A 489 65.01 -38.35 11.68
N ILE A 490 65.20 -39.03 12.80
CA ILE A 490 66.27 -39.99 13.01
C ILE A 490 65.75 -41.38 12.65
N LYS A 491 66.46 -42.05 11.73
CA LYS A 491 66.10 -43.40 11.25
C LYS A 491 67.16 -44.39 11.73
N LEU A 492 66.81 -45.19 12.74
CA LEU A 492 67.70 -46.16 13.38
C LEU A 492 67.37 -47.59 12.93
N SER A 493 68.36 -48.48 13.01
CA SER A 493 68.15 -49.92 12.80
C SER A 493 67.43 -50.54 14.00
N GLY A 494 66.39 -51.33 13.74
CA GLY A 494 65.54 -51.94 14.78
C GLY A 494 65.14 -53.38 14.44
N ASN A 495 64.31 -54.01 15.27
CA ASN A 495 63.89 -55.43 15.21
C ASN A 495 65.00 -56.46 15.52
N VAL A 496 64.59 -57.73 15.63
CA VAL A 496 65.45 -58.91 15.76
C VAL A 496 65.05 -59.90 14.67
N PRO A 497 65.89 -60.17 13.64
CA PRO A 497 67.20 -59.54 13.37
C PRO A 497 67.10 -58.05 12.99
N LYS A 498 68.22 -57.32 13.11
CA LYS A 498 68.25 -55.87 12.80
C LYS A 498 67.93 -55.58 11.34
N THR A 499 66.98 -54.68 11.14
CA THR A 499 66.54 -54.15 9.84
C THR A 499 66.84 -52.65 9.77
N PRO A 500 67.42 -52.15 8.67
CA PRO A 500 67.77 -50.74 8.55
C PRO A 500 66.50 -49.86 8.49
N LYS A 501 66.55 -48.69 9.15
CA LYS A 501 65.47 -47.68 9.19
C LYS A 501 64.12 -48.17 9.76
N ALA A 502 64.15 -49.21 10.60
CA ALA A 502 62.94 -49.76 11.21
C ALA A 502 62.38 -48.87 12.33
N ILE A 503 63.24 -48.14 13.04
CA ILE A 503 62.83 -47.19 14.08
C ILE A 503 62.94 -45.79 13.50
N LYS A 504 61.85 -45.03 13.58
CA LYS A 504 61.78 -43.61 13.23
C LYS A 504 61.42 -42.86 14.49
N THR A 505 62.18 -41.83 14.84
CA THR A 505 61.94 -41.03 16.04
C THR A 505 62.48 -39.62 15.84
N LEU A 506 61.93 -38.66 16.60
CA LEU A 506 62.44 -37.29 16.64
C LEU A 506 63.56 -37.13 17.69
N CYS A 507 63.65 -38.05 18.65
CA CYS A 507 64.61 -38.00 19.76
C CYS A 507 65.64 -39.13 19.71
N LEU A 508 66.91 -38.80 19.91
CA LEU A 508 67.97 -39.76 20.14
C LEU A 508 68.19 -39.98 21.63
N GLN A 509 68.01 -41.20 22.12
CA GLN A 509 68.35 -41.57 23.49
C GLN A 509 69.88 -41.58 23.68
N LEU A 510 70.35 -40.94 24.75
CA LEU A 510 71.79 -40.78 25.06
C LEU A 510 72.27 -41.67 26.21
N GLY A 511 71.33 -42.30 26.92
CA GLY A 511 71.60 -43.20 28.03
C GLY A 511 72.10 -44.58 27.62
N PRO A 512 72.52 -45.40 28.61
CA PRO A 512 72.75 -46.82 28.37
C PRO A 512 71.40 -47.50 28.13
N ASP A 513 71.06 -47.69 26.86
CA ASP A 513 69.95 -48.55 26.43
C ASP A 513 70.50 -49.79 25.71
N PHE A 514 69.84 -50.94 25.91
CA PHE A 514 70.32 -52.23 25.40
C PHE A 514 69.53 -52.62 24.16
N MET A 515 70.16 -52.53 22.98
CA MET A 515 69.60 -53.05 21.74
C MET A 515 69.98 -54.53 21.54
N ARG A 516 68.98 -55.40 21.36
CA ARG A 516 69.21 -56.81 20.98
C ARG A 516 69.45 -56.92 19.48
N ASP A 517 70.44 -57.71 19.09
CA ASP A 517 70.72 -58.12 17.72
C ASP A 517 71.08 -59.61 17.76
N GLN A 518 70.09 -60.45 17.48
CA GLN A 518 69.98 -61.91 17.68
C GLN A 518 69.37 -62.38 19.01
#